data_AF-A0A1J1JD66-F1
#
_entry.id   AF-A0A1J1JD66-F1
#
_cell.length_a   1.000
_cell.length_b   1.000
_cell.length_c   1.000
_cell.angle_alpha   90.00
_cell.angle_beta   90.00
_cell.angle_gamma   90.00
#
_symmetry.space_group_name_H-M   'P 1'
#
loop_
_entity.id
_entity.type
_entity.pdbx_description
1 polymer ?
#
loop_
_entity_poly.entity_id
_entity_poly.type
_entity_poly.pdbx_seq_one_letter_code
_entity_poly.pdbx_strand_id
1 'polypeptide(L)' 'MLTILFQVVLAALVILSFLLVVGVPFAYASPQYWSQSKPLLYVGSGLWFVLVILVGVLNYLVV' A
#
# COMPACT_ATOMS: atom_id res chain seq x y z
N MET A 1 9.36 -15.66 15.28
CA MET A 1 9.88 -14.39 14.74
C MET A 1 9.24 -14.00 13.41
N LEU A 2 9.16 -14.90 12.42
CA LEU A 2 8.55 -14.61 11.11
C LEU A 2 7.06 -14.23 11.17
N THR A 3 6.31 -14.73 12.17
CA THR A 3 4.91 -14.34 12.40
C THR A 3 4.73 -12.85 12.72
N ILE A 4 5.63 -12.26 13.51
CA ILE A 4 5.56 -10.83 13.84
C ILE A 4 5.84 -10.00 12.58
N LEU A 5 6.85 -10.40 11.80
CA LEU A 5 7.15 -9.76 10.52
C LEU A 5 5.94 -9.82 9.57
N PHE A 6 5.33 -10.99 9.41
CA PHE A 6 4.12 -11.17 8.60
C PHE A 6 2.98 -10.24 9.06
N GLN A 7 2.70 -10.20 10.37
CA GLN A 7 1.65 -9.34 10.93
C GLN A 7 1.90 -7.86 10.70
N VAL A 8 3.15 -7.39 10.87
CA VAL A 8 3.52 -5.99 10.63
C VAL A 8 3.39 -5.63 9.15
N VAL A 9 3.87 -6.49 8.24
CA VAL A 9 3.74 -6.28 6.79
C VAL A 9 2.28 -6.27 6.36
N LEU A 10 1.46 -7.18 6.89
CA LEU A 10 0.02 -7.22 6.63
C LEU A 10 -0.69 -5.97 7.17
N ALA A 11 -0.37 -5.52 8.38
CA ALA A 11 -0.92 -4.29 8.95
C ALA A 11 -0.54 -3.07 8.10
N ALA A 12 0.72 -2.98 7.65
CA ALA A 12 1.17 -1.92 6.74
C ALA A 12 0.40 -1.94 5.41
N LEU A 13 0.16 -3.12 4.85
CA LEU A 13 -0.65 -3.27 3.63
C LEU A 13 -2.08 -2.76 3.85
N VAL A 14 -2.72 -3.10 4.98
CA VAL A 14 -4.08 -2.63 5.30
C VAL A 14 -4.13 -1.12 5.47
N ILE A 15 -3.20 -0.54 6.23
CA ILE A 15 -3.12 0.92 6.44
C ILE A 15 -2.91 1.63 5.11
N LEU A 16 -1.94 1.19 4.30
CA LEU A 16 -1.69 1.78 2.99
C LEU A 16 -2.90 1.65 2.06
N SER A 17 -3.60 0.51 2.09
CA SER A 17 -4.81 0.31 1.30
C SER A 17 -5.88 1.33 1.69
N PHE A 18 -6.09 1.56 2.99
CA PHE A 18 -7.06 2.55 3.47
C PHE A 18 -6.68 3.97 3.01
N LEU A 19 -5.39 4.33 3.08
CA LEU A 19 -4.89 5.61 2.56
C LEU A 19 -5.12 5.75 1.06
N LEU A 20 -4.89 4.70 0.27
CA LEU A 20 -5.10 4.72 -1.18
C LEU A 20 -6.60 4.78 -1.54
N VAL A 21 -7.45 4.07 -0.81
CA VAL A 21 -8.92 4.10 -1.02
C VAL A 21 -9.48 5.52 -0.89
N VAL A 22 -8.94 6.32 0.05
CA VAL A 22 -9.35 7.73 0.21
C VAL A 22 -8.56 8.67 -0.70
N GLY A 23 -7.24 8.48 -0.77
CA GLY A 23 -6.32 9.39 -1.44
C GLY A 23 -6.41 9.38 -2.97
N VAL A 24 -6.65 8.21 -3.58
CA VAL A 24 -6.78 8.07 -5.03
C VAL A 24 -7.96 8.88 -5.58
N PRO A 25 -9.23 8.68 -5.12
CA PRO A 25 -10.35 9.46 -5.62
C PRO A 25 -10.21 10.96 -5.29
N PHE A 26 -9.69 11.29 -4.11
CA PHE A 26 -9.44 12.68 -3.73
C PHE A 26 -8.46 13.38 -4.69
N ALA A 27 -7.36 12.71 -5.03
CA ALA A 27 -6.35 13.22 -5.95
C ALA A 27 -6.90 13.35 -7.38
N TYR A 28 -7.70 12.40 -7.85
CA TYR A 28 -8.32 12.48 -9.18
C TYR A 28 -9.36 13.59 -9.30
N ALA A 29 -10.08 13.92 -8.22
CA ALA A 29 -11.03 15.03 -8.20
C ALA A 29 -10.36 16.41 -8.00
N SER A 30 -9.04 16.45 -7.76
CA SER A 30 -8.28 17.64 -7.40
C SER A 30 -7.32 18.08 -8.53
N PRO A 31 -7.76 18.95 -9.47
CA PRO A 31 -6.93 19.40 -10.59
C PRO A 31 -5.75 20.33 -10.21
N GLN A 32 -5.93 21.16 -9.19
CA GLN A 32 -4.91 22.00 -8.54
C GLN A 32 -3.71 21.25 -7.94
N TYR A 33 -3.91 20.05 -7.40
CA TYR A 33 -2.88 19.23 -6.75
C TYR A 33 -2.40 18.08 -7.63
N TRP A 34 -2.97 17.91 -8.83
CA TRP A 34 -2.70 16.76 -9.70
C TRP A 34 -1.21 16.53 -9.97
N SER A 35 -0.43 17.58 -10.24
CA SER A 35 1.01 17.47 -10.51
C SER A 35 1.80 16.90 -9.34
N GLN A 36 1.37 17.19 -8.10
CA GLN A 36 1.99 16.73 -6.86
C GLN A 36 1.46 15.36 -6.44
N SER A 37 0.16 15.11 -6.62
CA SER A 37 -0.47 13.86 -6.25
C SER A 37 -0.11 12.71 -7.19
N LYS A 38 0.03 12.97 -8.51
CA LYS A 38 0.35 11.94 -9.51
C LYS A 38 1.58 11.08 -9.15
N PRO A 39 2.77 11.63 -8.81
CA PRO A 39 3.91 10.80 -8.41
C PRO A 39 3.65 10.03 -7.11
N LEU A 40 2.95 10.62 -6.14
CA LEU A 40 2.57 9.94 -4.89
C LEU A 40 1.65 8.75 -5.15
N LEU A 41 0.72 8.85 -6.10
CA LEU A 41 -0.14 7.73 -6.50
C LEU A 41 0.67 6.59 -7.12
N TYR A 42 1.67 6.89 -7.97
CA TYR A 42 2.55 5.85 -8.53
C TYR A 42 3.39 5.17 -7.45
N VAL A 43 4.02 5.94 -6.55
CA VAL A 43 4.81 5.40 -5.45
C VAL A 43 3.93 4.56 -4.52
N GLY A 44 2.76 5.07 -4.16
CA GLY A 44 1.79 4.36 -3.31
C GLY A 44 1.33 3.05 -3.95
N SER A 45 1.03 3.06 -5.25
CA SER A 45 0.62 1.85 -6.00
C SER A 45 1.74 0.82 -6.09
N GLY A 46 2.97 1.26 -6.36
CA GLY A 46 4.16 0.40 -6.38
C GLY A 46 4.44 -0.22 -5.01
N LEU A 47 4.40 0.59 -3.95
CA LEU A 47 4.59 0.11 -2.58
C LEU A 47 3.50 -0.90 -2.18
N TRP A 48 2.24 -0.62 -2.52
CA TRP A 48 1.12 -1.53 -2.28
C TRP A 48 1.34 -2.87 -2.97
N PHE A 49 1.75 -2.86 -4.24
CA PHE A 49 2.03 -4.09 -4.99
C PHE A 49 3.17 -4.91 -4.36
N VAL A 50 4.26 -4.27 -3.95
CA VAL A 50 5.37 -4.94 -3.25
C VAL A 50 4.89 -5.54 -1.93
N LEU A 51 4.08 -4.83 -1.16
CA LEU A 51 3.52 -5.34 0.10
C LEU A 51 2.62 -6.56 -0.12
N VAL A 52 1.80 -6.60 -1.18
CA VAL A 52 0.99 -7.76 -1.53
C VAL A 52 1.87 -8.99 -1.80
N ILE A 53 2.92 -8.83 -2.62
CA ILE A 53 3.87 -9.92 -2.90
C ILE A 53 4.54 -10.39 -1.61
N LEU A 54 5.01 -9.46 -0.77
CA LEU A 54 5.66 -9.80 0.50
C LEU A 54 4.72 -10.58 1.43
N VAL A 55 3.46 -10.17 1.58
CA VAL A 55 2.47 -10.92 2.37
C VAL A 55 2.29 -12.32 1.79
N GLY A 56 2.14 -12.45 0.47
CA GLY A 56 1.98 -13.73 -0.20
C GLY A 56 3.17 -14.67 -0.01
N VAL A 57 4.40 -14.16 -0.10
CA VAL A 57 5.63 -14.95 0.13
C VAL A 57 5.77 -15.34 1.59
N LEU A 58 5.57 -14.39 2.51
CA LEU A 58 5.68 -14.63 3.95
C LEU A 58 4.62 -15.62 4.45
N ASN A 59 3.48 -15.73 3.77
CA ASN A 59 2.42 -16.68 4.10
C ASN A 59 2.95 -18.13 4.15
N TYR A 60 3.78 -18.54 3.19
CA TYR A 60 4.40 -19.88 3.13
C TYR A 60 5.37 -20.18 4.29
N LEU A 61 5.77 -19.16 5.06
CA LEU A 61 6.71 -19.30 6.17
C LEU A 61 6.01 -19.28 7.54
N VAL A 62 4.71 -19.02 7.57
CA VAL A 62 3.93 -18.86 8.82
C VAL A 62 2.68 -19.72 8.89
N VAL A 63 2.19 -20.22 7.75
CA VAL A 63 1.09 -21.18 7.62
C VAL A 63 1.68 -22.52 7.19
#